data_AF-A0A7C5QW61-F1
#
_entry.id   AF-A0A7C5QW61-F1
#
_cell.length_a   1.000
_cell.length_b   1.000
_cell.length_c   1.000
_cell.angle_alpha   90.00
_cell.angle_beta   90.00
_cell.angle_gamma   90.00
#
_symmetry.space_group_name_H-M   'P 1'
#
loop_
_entity.id
_entity.type
_entity.pdbx_description
1 polymer ?
#
loop_
_entity_poly.entity_id
_entity_poly.type
_entity_poly.pdbx_seq_one_letter_code
_entity_poly.pdbx_strand_id
1 'polypeptide(L)'
;EARIDWTRPAAGIDRQIRGLSPFPGAWTTLEGARVKLLHSRVADDGHGAQRTPGEVLHGLTVACGDGRAVEILRAQRQGRQALDRDEFLRGTPVAPGTILGV
;
A
#
# COMPACT_ATOMS: atom_id res chain seq x y z
N GLU A 1 -8.78 -12.28 5.95
CA GLU A 1 -7.96 -11.14 5.47
C GLU A 1 -7.88 -11.23 3.95
N ALA A 2 -7.75 -10.11 3.23
CA ALA A 2 -7.74 -10.10 1.76
C ALA A 2 -6.41 -9.56 1.21
N ARG A 3 -5.76 -10.31 0.31
CA ARG A 3 -4.56 -9.85 -0.39
C ARG A 3 -4.95 -8.70 -1.33
N ILE A 4 -4.15 -7.65 -1.39
CA ILE A 4 -4.28 -6.60 -2.40
C ILE A 4 -3.78 -7.13 -3.73
N ASP A 5 -4.60 -6.96 -4.75
CA ASP A 5 -4.20 -7.05 -6.15
C ASP A 5 -3.97 -5.64 -6.67
N TRP A 6 -2.71 -5.28 -6.86
CA TRP A 6 -2.30 -3.94 -7.29
C TRP A 6 -2.64 -3.65 -8.76
N THR A 7 -3.00 -4.67 -9.56
CA THR A 7 -3.44 -4.47 -10.94
C THR A 7 -4.84 -3.86 -11.03
N ARG A 8 -5.56 -3.75 -9.89
CA ARG A 8 -6.88 -3.13 -9.81
C ARG A 8 -6.78 -1.60 -9.77
N PRO A 9 -7.89 -0.88 -10.07
CA PRO A 9 -7.94 0.58 -9.96
C PRO A 9 -7.68 1.08 -8.53
N ALA A 10 -6.97 2.20 -8.41
CA ALA A 10 -6.59 2.79 -7.11
C ALA A 10 -7.80 3.02 -6.19
N ALA A 11 -8.91 3.53 -6.73
CA ALA A 11 -10.15 3.74 -5.97
C ALA A 11 -10.76 2.45 -5.44
N GLY A 12 -10.59 1.33 -6.15
CA GLY A 12 -11.05 0.01 -5.70
C GLY A 12 -10.20 -0.53 -4.56
N ILE A 13 -8.88 -0.38 -4.68
CA ILE A 13 -7.92 -0.78 -3.64
C ILE A 13 -8.11 0.05 -2.37
N ASP A 14 -8.25 1.37 -2.49
CA ASP A 14 -8.52 2.27 -1.36
C ASP A 14 -9.80 1.85 -0.60
N ARG A 15 -10.90 1.60 -1.32
CA ARG A 15 -12.15 1.11 -0.71
C ARG A 15 -11.97 -0.25 -0.04
N GLN A 16 -11.20 -1.16 -0.64
CA GLN A 16 -10.90 -2.47 -0.04
C GLN A 16 -10.12 -2.32 1.27
N ILE A 17 -9.09 -1.46 1.30
CA ILE A 17 -8.29 -1.19 2.50
C ILE A 17 -9.18 -0.64 3.61
N ARG A 18 -9.92 0.44 3.32
CA ARG A 18 -10.77 1.11 4.32
C ARG A 18 -11.96 0.25 4.75
N GLY A 19 -12.54 -0.54 3.84
CA GLY A 19 -13.70 -1.39 4.13
C GLY A 19 -13.38 -2.67 4.88
N LEU A 20 -12.14 -3.15 4.83
CA LEU A 20 -11.69 -4.34 5.58
C LEU A 20 -10.93 -3.97 6.87
N SER A 21 -10.68 -2.69 7.13
CA SER A 21 -9.94 -2.24 8.30
C SER A 21 -10.85 -2.11 9.55
N PRO A 22 -10.38 -2.48 10.75
CA PRO A 22 -9.12 -3.17 11.03
C PRO A 22 -9.21 -4.70 10.82
N PHE A 23 -10.43 -5.24 10.72
CA PHE A 23 -10.70 -6.66 10.58
C PHE A 23 -11.77 -6.93 9.51
N PRO A 24 -11.57 -7.91 8.61
CA PRO A 24 -10.50 -8.91 8.60
C PRO A 24 -9.15 -8.41 8.07
N GLY A 25 -9.06 -7.17 7.57
CA GLY A 25 -7.82 -6.54 7.11
C GLY A 25 -7.46 -6.84 5.65
N ALA A 26 -7.03 -5.82 4.94
CA ALA A 26 -6.35 -5.95 3.65
C ALA A 26 -4.82 -6.05 3.87
N TRP A 27 -4.11 -6.78 3.02
CA TRP A 27 -2.66 -6.98 3.18
C TRP A 27 -1.90 -7.13 1.87
N THR A 28 -0.61 -6.84 1.90
CA THR A 28 0.35 -7.06 0.81
C THR A 28 1.65 -7.67 1.36
N THR A 29 2.60 -8.00 0.50
CA THR A 29 3.95 -8.40 0.87
C THR A 29 4.94 -7.26 0.64
N LEU A 30 5.87 -7.10 1.58
CA LEU A 30 7.03 -6.22 1.50
C LEU A 30 8.24 -7.05 1.93
N GLU A 31 9.17 -7.28 1.01
CA GLU A 31 10.38 -8.11 1.24
C GLU A 31 10.03 -9.49 1.84
N GLY A 32 8.98 -10.14 1.33
CA GLY A 32 8.49 -11.44 1.80
C GLY A 32 7.71 -11.41 3.12
N ALA A 33 7.68 -10.28 3.84
CA ALA A 33 6.90 -10.13 5.06
C ALA A 33 5.49 -9.60 4.75
N ARG A 34 4.47 -10.13 5.45
CA ARG A 34 3.10 -9.60 5.33
C ARG A 34 2.99 -8.25 6.02
N VAL A 35 2.34 -7.31 5.33
CA VAL A 35 2.00 -5.97 5.82
C VAL A 35 0.50 -5.76 5.65
N LYS A 36 -0.22 -5.55 6.76
CA LYS A 36 -1.60 -5.09 6.71
C LYS A 36 -1.65 -3.61 6.39
N LEU A 37 -2.60 -3.25 5.54
CA LEU A 37 -2.90 -1.88 5.18
C LEU A 37 -4.21 -1.53 5.86
N LEU A 38 -4.19 -0.51 6.71
CA LEU A 38 -5.28 -0.20 7.64
C LEU A 38 -5.96 1.13 7.33
N HIS A 39 -5.25 2.05 6.68
CA HIS A 39 -5.82 3.30 6.22
C HIS A 39 -5.08 3.77 4.97
N SER A 40 -5.82 4.33 4.02
CA SER A 40 -5.31 4.82 2.75
C SER A 40 -6.13 5.98 2.22
N ARG A 41 -5.61 6.62 1.19
CA ARG A 41 -6.37 7.50 0.28
C ARG A 41 -5.87 7.29 -1.15
N VAL A 42 -6.69 7.66 -2.13
CA VAL A 42 -6.22 7.78 -3.52
C VAL A 42 -5.28 8.97 -3.60
N ALA A 43 -4.10 8.79 -4.22
CA ALA A 43 -3.11 9.85 -4.35
C ALA A 43 -3.55 10.93 -5.37
N ASP A 44 -3.23 12.18 -5.05
CA ASP A 44 -3.58 13.35 -5.88
C ASP A 44 -2.58 13.52 -7.05
N ASP A 45 -1.32 13.16 -6.82
CA ASP A 45 -0.17 13.27 -7.73
C ASP A 45 0.08 11.99 -8.56
N GLY A 46 -0.90 11.09 -8.58
CA GLY A 46 -0.81 9.79 -9.23
C GLY A 46 -0.78 9.79 -10.76
N HIS A 47 -0.66 10.94 -11.43
CA HIS A 47 -0.73 11.02 -12.90
C HIS A 47 0.67 11.22 -13.51
N GLY A 48 1.13 10.26 -14.33
CA GLY A 48 2.29 10.45 -15.19
C GLY A 48 3.39 9.37 -15.06
N ALA A 49 3.90 8.98 -16.23
CA ALA A 49 4.79 7.85 -16.54
C ALA A 49 4.17 6.46 -16.37
N GLN A 50 4.64 5.52 -17.19
CA GLN A 50 4.21 4.11 -17.18
C GLN A 50 4.79 3.45 -15.92
N ARG A 51 3.96 3.30 -14.88
CA ARG A 51 4.34 2.74 -13.58
C ARG A 51 3.95 1.28 -13.53
N THR A 52 4.74 0.47 -12.82
CA THR A 52 4.43 -0.95 -12.64
C THR A 52 3.43 -1.11 -11.48
N PRO A 53 2.30 -1.82 -11.63
CA PRO A 53 1.39 -2.06 -10.52
C PRO A 53 2.11 -2.69 -9.31
N GLY A 54 1.92 -2.12 -8.13
CA GLY A 54 2.60 -2.53 -6.89
C GLY A 54 3.92 -1.81 -6.64
N GLU A 55 4.43 -1.02 -7.58
CA GLU A 55 5.62 -0.20 -7.41
C GLU A 55 5.39 0.93 -6.40
N VAL A 56 6.29 1.04 -5.42
CA VAL A 56 6.34 2.17 -4.49
C VAL A 56 6.97 3.37 -5.20
N LEU A 57 6.26 4.48 -5.25
CA LEU A 57 6.70 5.70 -5.94
C LEU A 57 7.52 6.61 -5.03
N HIS A 58 7.04 6.80 -3.81
CA HIS A 58 7.69 7.52 -2.73
C HIS A 58 6.95 7.21 -1.43
N GLY A 59 7.66 7.19 -0.29
CA GLY A 59 7.05 6.85 0.99
C GLY A 59 6.30 5.51 0.93
N LEU A 60 4.98 5.54 1.16
CA LEU A 60 4.08 4.39 0.93
C LEU A 60 2.97 4.72 -0.08
N THR A 61 3.30 5.47 -1.12
CA THR A 61 2.43 5.71 -2.28
C THR A 61 2.71 4.65 -3.33
N VAL A 62 1.72 3.83 -3.67
CA VAL A 62 1.87 2.61 -4.47
C VAL A 62 1.07 2.70 -5.76
N ALA A 63 1.72 2.43 -6.89
CA ALA A 63 1.11 2.44 -8.21
C ALA A 63 0.06 1.32 -8.38
N CYS A 64 -1.00 1.64 -9.10
CA CYS A 64 -2.15 0.77 -9.36
C CYS A 64 -2.35 0.56 -10.88
N GLY A 65 -3.14 -0.44 -11.27
CA GLY A 65 -3.29 -0.82 -12.67
C GLY A 65 -4.08 0.15 -13.56
N ASP A 66 -4.74 1.16 -12.99
CA ASP A 66 -5.39 2.25 -13.72
C ASP A 66 -4.46 3.46 -13.96
N GLY A 67 -3.17 3.30 -13.71
CA GLY A 67 -2.17 4.36 -13.84
C GLY A 67 -2.20 5.39 -12.71
N ARG A 68 -3.09 5.23 -11.71
CA ARG A 68 -3.12 6.04 -10.49
C ARG A 68 -2.34 5.37 -9.36
N ALA A 69 -2.39 5.94 -8.17
CA ALA A 69 -1.74 5.38 -6.99
C ALA A 69 -2.61 5.49 -5.74
N VAL A 70 -2.32 4.64 -4.76
CA VAL A 70 -2.89 4.69 -3.41
C VAL A 70 -1.78 5.04 -2.43
N GLU A 71 -2.03 6.04 -1.60
CA GLU A 71 -1.17 6.38 -0.48
C GLU A 71 -1.62 5.62 0.77
N ILE A 72 -0.71 4.86 1.38
CA ILE A 72 -0.96 4.17 2.65
C ILE A 72 -0.62 5.09 3.81
N LEU A 73 -1.62 5.34 4.66
CA LEU A 73 -1.51 6.24 5.81
C LEU A 73 -1.25 5.48 7.11
N ARG A 74 -1.67 4.21 7.19
CA ARG A 74 -1.46 3.35 8.35
C ARG A 74 -1.22 1.90 7.94
N ALA A 75 -0.16 1.31 8.45
CA ALA A 75 0.27 -0.04 8.10
C ALA A 75 0.74 -0.83 9.33
N GLN A 76 0.70 -2.15 9.24
CA GLN A 76 1.16 -3.06 10.28
C GLN A 76 1.95 -4.20 9.67
N ARG A 77 3.26 -4.24 9.93
CA ARG A 77 4.09 -5.42 9.60
C ARG A 77 3.73 -6.57 10.54
N GLN A 78 3.76 -7.80 10.03
CA GLN A 78 3.44 -9.00 10.81
C GLN A 78 4.24 -9.04 12.13
N GLY A 79 3.55 -9.33 13.23
CA GLY A 79 4.15 -9.39 14.57
C GLY A 79 4.53 -8.03 15.18
N ARG A 80 4.19 -6.92 14.54
CA ARG A 80 4.43 -5.56 15.04
C ARG A 80 3.10 -4.83 15.29
N GLN A 81 3.18 -3.71 16.01
CA GLN A 81 2.07 -2.79 16.16
C GLN A 81 1.74 -2.06 14.86
N ALA A 82 0.49 -1.62 14.71
CA ALA A 82 0.08 -0.74 13.62
C ALA A 82 0.65 0.66 13.86
N LEU A 83 1.26 1.24 12.83
CA LEU A 83 1.92 2.53 12.86
C LEU A 83 1.39 3.41 11.74
N ASP A 84 1.40 4.73 11.98
CA ASP A 84 1.17 5.69 10.91
C ASP A 84 2.37 5.71 9.95
N ARG A 85 2.13 6.14 8.71
CA ARG A 85 3.06 6.06 7.57
C ARG A 85 4.50 6.45 7.94
N ASP A 86 4.66 7.62 8.55
CA ASP A 86 6.00 8.16 8.82
C ASP A 86 6.72 7.35 9.90
N GLU A 87 6.00 6.84 10.89
CA GLU A 87 6.58 5.98 11.93
C GLU A 87 6.93 4.59 11.38
N PHE A 88 6.06 4.06 10.51
CA PHE A 88 6.32 2.81 9.80
C PHE A 88 7.61 2.92 8.97
N LEU A 89 7.77 4.01 8.20
CA LEU A 89 8.93 4.24 7.33
C LEU A 89 10.24 4.45 8.10
N ARG A 90 10.19 4.99 9.33
CA ARG A 90 11.38 5.07 10.20
C ARG A 90 11.92 3.70 10.59
N GLY A 91 11.03 2.74 10.86
CA GLY A 91 11.41 1.38 11.24
C GLY A 91 11.53 0.39 10.08
N THR A 92 10.93 0.71 8.94
CA THR A 92 10.92 -0.09 7.71
C THR A 92 11.07 0.85 6.51
N PRO A 93 12.29 1.30 6.19
CA PRO A 93 12.52 2.13 5.02
C PRO A 93 12.11 1.38 3.75
N VAL A 94 11.32 2.05 2.90
CA VAL A 94 10.90 1.49 1.60
C VAL A 94 11.37 2.43 0.51
N ALA A 95 12.27 1.93 -0.34
CA ALA A 95 12.83 2.74 -1.43
C ALA A 95 11.82 2.87 -2.59
N PRO A 96 11.78 4.02 -3.29
CA PRO A 96 11.14 4.12 -4.59
C PRO A 96 11.59 2.99 -5.53
N GLY A 97 10.67 2.44 -6.32
CA GLY A 97 10.89 1.29 -7.20
C GLY A 97 10.71 -0.08 -6.53
N THR A 98 10.52 -0.15 -5.21
CA THR A 98 10.20 -1.41 -4.51
C THR A 98 8.87 -1.96 -5.02
N ILE A 99 8.80 -3.25 -5.39
CA ILE A 99 7.55 -3.89 -5.79
C ILE A 99 6.91 -4.60 -4.61
N LEU A 100 5.69 -4.19 -4.27
CA LEU A 100 4.86 -4.84 -3.26
C LEU A 100 4.03 -5.97 -3.87
N GLY A 101 3.71 -6.97 -3.05
CA GLY A 101 2.83 -8.04 -3.48
C GLY A 101 3.50 -9.10 -4.35
N VAL A 102 4.84 -9.11 -4.44
CA VAL A 102 5.63 -10.25 -4.94
C VAL A 102 5.63 -11.42 -3.96
#